data_AF-A0A814ILD8-F1
#
_entry.id   AF-A0A814ILD8-F1
#
_cell.length_a   1.000
_cell.length_b   1.000
_cell.length_c   1.000
_cell.angle_alpha   90.00
_cell.angle_beta   90.00
_cell.angle_gamma   90.00
#
_symmetry.space_group_name_H-M   'P 1'
#
loop_
_entity.id
_entity.type
_entity.pdbx_description
1 polymer ?
#
loop_
_entity_poly.entity_id
_entity_poly.type
_entity_poly.pdbx_seq_one_letter_code
_entity_poly.pdbx_strand_id
1 'polypeptide(L)'
;MWQEESINPTAIIHGNFTEPTSLFVTSNGDIYIDDGEKNGRVQKWMADTNIFVTVMNVSSRCTGLFVDINNALYCSMSGHHQVVKRSLNDAVTASGRVAGTSIYGPASNELFYPGGIFVDVNLDLYVTDCNNDRVQLFHSGELNGTTVAGSKSLNPTISLDCPSGIILDADKYLFIVDLRNNRIIGSGLNGFRCLVGCYGKGSQSNQLYQPSSLNFDHSGNMFVTDQNNHRIQKFLLMKNSFGKLKKSGMK
;
A
#
# COMPACT_ATOMS: atom_id res chain seq x y z
N MET A 1 -15.16 -8.06 11.74
CA MET A 1 -16.06 -6.96 12.11
C MET A 1 -15.57 -6.39 13.42
N TRP A 2 -15.20 -5.11 13.47
CA TRP A 2 -14.95 -4.43 14.73
C TRP A 2 -16.28 -4.36 15.49
N GLN A 3 -16.35 -4.93 16.69
CA GLN A 3 -17.47 -4.64 17.59
C GLN A 3 -17.30 -3.18 18.02
N GLU A 4 -18.24 -2.31 17.62
CA GLU A 4 -18.18 -0.85 17.74
C GLU A 4 -18.13 -0.30 19.18
N GLU A 5 -17.94 -1.13 20.22
CA GLU A 5 -18.06 -0.68 21.62
C GLU A 5 -16.87 -1.02 22.52
N SER A 6 -15.86 -1.77 22.06
CA SER A 6 -14.66 -2.07 22.86
C SER A 6 -13.43 -1.33 22.34
N ILE A 7 -12.90 -0.41 23.17
CA ILE A 7 -11.58 0.20 22.97
C ILE A 7 -10.43 -0.72 23.38
N ASN A 8 -10.74 -1.83 24.05
CA ASN A 8 -9.73 -2.79 24.48
C ASN A 8 -9.40 -3.74 23.32
N PRO A 9 -8.09 -3.95 23.03
CA PRO A 9 -7.68 -4.94 22.04
C PRO A 9 -8.17 -6.33 22.47
N THR A 10 -8.71 -7.09 21.53
CA THR A 10 -9.14 -8.47 21.78
C THR A 10 -7.96 -9.43 21.94
N ALA A 11 -6.79 -9.07 21.41
CA ALA A 11 -5.52 -9.76 21.58
C ALA A 11 -4.36 -8.77 21.44
N ILE A 12 -3.28 -9.01 22.20
CA ILE A 12 -2.00 -8.30 22.06
C ILE A 12 -0.96 -9.33 21.67
N ILE A 13 -0.33 -9.13 20.51
CA ILE A 13 0.73 -10.00 20.00
C ILE A 13 2.07 -9.32 20.30
N HIS A 14 2.93 -9.98 21.08
CA HIS A 14 4.26 -9.48 21.42
C HIS A 14 5.30 -10.09 20.49
N GLY A 15 6.14 -9.25 19.89
CA GLY A 15 7.33 -9.66 19.16
C GLY A 15 8.49 -8.72 19.47
N ASN A 16 9.72 -9.24 19.39
CA ASN A 16 10.93 -8.46 19.61
C ASN A 16 11.44 -7.94 18.25
N PHE A 17 10.90 -6.80 17.81
CA PHE A 17 11.23 -6.20 16.51
C PHE A 17 12.16 -5.01 16.64
N THR A 18 12.98 -4.78 15.61
CA THR A 18 13.79 -3.55 15.53
C THR A 18 13.18 -2.56 14.54
N GLU A 19 12.45 -1.56 15.02
CA GLU A 19 11.87 -0.47 14.20
C GLU A 19 11.04 -0.97 13.00
N PRO A 20 9.98 -1.78 13.23
CA PRO A 20 9.15 -2.30 12.14
C PRO A 20 8.47 -1.16 11.39
N THR A 21 8.60 -1.15 10.06
CA THR A 21 8.04 -0.07 9.22
C THR A 21 6.80 -0.45 8.44
N SER A 22 6.54 -1.74 8.26
CA SER A 22 5.33 -2.22 7.58
C SER A 22 4.84 -3.56 8.09
N LEU A 23 3.55 -3.81 7.86
CA LEU A 23 2.91 -5.09 8.08
C LEU A 23 1.94 -5.39 6.92
N PHE A 24 1.69 -6.67 6.67
CA PHE A 24 0.67 -7.12 5.74
C PHE A 24 -0.13 -8.27 6.36
N VAL A 25 -1.45 -8.24 6.18
CA VAL A 25 -2.36 -9.30 6.67
C VAL A 25 -3.08 -9.90 5.47
N THR A 26 -2.95 -11.22 5.31
CA THR A 26 -3.63 -11.98 4.26
C THR A 26 -5.08 -12.29 4.64
N SER A 27 -5.88 -12.74 3.68
CA SER A 27 -7.30 -13.10 3.91
C SER A 27 -7.50 -14.30 4.83
N ASN A 28 -6.52 -15.21 4.94
CA ASN A 28 -6.50 -16.31 5.91
C ASN A 28 -6.00 -15.88 7.31
N GLY A 29 -5.65 -14.60 7.51
CA GLY A 29 -5.25 -14.05 8.80
C GLY A 29 -3.76 -14.18 9.14
N ASP A 30 -2.91 -14.61 8.21
CA ASP A 30 -1.46 -14.58 8.42
C ASP A 30 -0.97 -13.13 8.48
N ILE A 31 -0.09 -12.84 9.44
CA ILE A 31 0.48 -11.50 9.62
C ILE A 31 1.97 -11.55 9.29
N TYR A 32 2.39 -10.69 8.37
CA TYR A 32 3.78 -10.50 7.96
C TYR A 32 4.25 -9.14 8.45
N ILE A 33 5.42 -9.07 9.07
CA ILE A 33 5.96 -7.85 9.69
C ILE A 33 7.42 -7.69 9.28
N ASP A 34 7.76 -6.48 8.84
CA ASP A 34 9.14 -6.05 8.67
C ASP A 34 9.85 -6.00 10.03
N ASP A 35 10.98 -6.68 10.19
CA ASP A 35 11.80 -6.61 11.41
C ASP A 35 12.93 -5.56 11.31
N GLY A 36 12.75 -4.61 10.39
CA GLY A 36 13.62 -3.45 10.19
C GLY A 36 15.07 -3.75 9.83
N GLU A 37 15.84 -2.68 9.77
CA GLU A 37 17.15 -2.66 9.11
C GLU A 37 18.23 -3.42 9.88
N LYS A 38 18.16 -3.45 11.21
CA LYS A 38 19.16 -4.13 12.05
C LYS A 38 19.04 -5.65 11.97
N ASN A 39 17.82 -6.18 11.97
CA ASN A 39 17.60 -7.63 11.89
C ASN A 39 17.53 -8.14 10.43
N GLY A 40 17.20 -7.28 9.46
CA GLY A 40 17.32 -7.60 8.02
C GLY A 40 16.42 -8.75 7.58
N ARG A 41 15.17 -8.78 8.06
CA ARG A 41 14.24 -9.88 7.77
C ARG A 41 12.78 -9.47 7.83
N VAL A 42 11.93 -10.25 7.17
CA VAL A 42 10.48 -10.24 7.34
C VAL A 42 10.07 -11.48 8.14
N GLN A 43 9.26 -11.27 9.17
CA GLN A 43 8.75 -12.32 10.02
C GLN A 43 7.26 -12.57 9.75
N LYS A 44 6.85 -13.84 9.79
CA LYS A 44 5.44 -14.26 9.78
C LYS A 44 5.04 -14.66 11.19
N TRP A 45 3.91 -14.14 11.67
CA TRP A 45 3.27 -14.60 12.89
C TRP A 45 2.45 -15.87 12.62
N MET A 46 2.64 -16.89 13.45
CA MET A 46 1.90 -18.15 13.41
C MET A 46 0.83 -18.14 14.50
N ALA A 47 -0.44 -18.08 14.11
CA ALA A 47 -1.57 -17.88 15.04
C ALA A 47 -1.78 -19.06 16.01
N ASP A 48 -1.45 -20.27 15.58
CA ASP A 48 -1.61 -21.53 16.33
C ASP A 48 -0.61 -21.66 17.49
N THR A 49 0.60 -21.16 17.28
CA THR A 49 1.76 -21.32 18.17
C THR A 49 2.16 -20.01 18.84
N ASN A 50 1.63 -18.88 18.36
CA ASN A 50 1.95 -17.52 18.78
C ASN A 50 3.46 -17.21 18.73
N ILE A 51 4.15 -17.74 17.71
CA ILE A 51 5.57 -17.47 17.45
C ILE A 51 5.75 -16.74 16.14
N PHE A 52 6.88 -16.04 16.02
CA PHE A 52 7.33 -15.45 14.77
C PHE A 52 8.39 -16.33 14.11
N VAL A 53 8.25 -16.52 12.80
CA VAL A 53 9.21 -17.25 11.98
C VAL A 53 9.76 -16.36 10.87
N THR A 54 11.06 -16.41 10.64
CA THR A 54 11.67 -15.69 9.51
C THR A 54 11.19 -16.30 8.20
N VAL A 55 10.54 -15.49 7.37
CA VAL A 55 10.07 -15.92 6.05
C VAL A 55 10.87 -15.29 4.91
N MET A 56 11.53 -14.16 5.10
CA MET A 56 12.35 -13.55 4.05
C MET A 56 13.55 -12.85 4.67
N ASN A 57 14.73 -13.05 4.08
CA ASN A 57 15.91 -12.26 4.41
C ASN A 57 15.98 -11.05 3.45
N VAL A 58 16.23 -9.87 4.01
CA VAL A 58 16.30 -8.60 3.27
C VAL A 58 17.50 -7.78 3.75
N SER A 59 18.09 -6.99 2.87
CA SER A 59 19.24 -6.14 3.21
C SER A 59 18.86 -4.75 3.69
N SER A 60 17.56 -4.45 3.80
CA SER A 60 17.00 -3.17 4.22
C SER A 60 15.61 -3.35 4.81
N ARG A 61 15.14 -2.36 5.56
CA ARG A 61 13.75 -2.30 6.02
C ARG A 61 12.77 -2.36 4.84
N CYS A 62 11.66 -3.06 5.01
CA CYS A 62 10.57 -3.09 4.04
C CYS A 62 9.56 -1.99 4.36
N THR A 63 9.49 -0.92 3.56
CA THR A 63 8.49 0.15 3.71
C THR A 63 7.10 -0.25 3.20
N GLY A 64 7.03 -1.32 2.41
CA GLY A 64 5.80 -1.95 1.96
C GLY A 64 5.96 -3.45 1.85
N LEU A 65 4.99 -4.19 2.37
CA LEU A 65 4.87 -5.64 2.24
C LEU A 65 3.57 -5.98 1.53
N PHE A 66 3.60 -7.02 0.70
CA PHE A 66 2.42 -7.55 0.02
C PHE A 66 2.59 -9.04 -0.24
N VAL A 67 1.51 -9.82 -0.13
CA VAL A 67 1.48 -11.23 -0.55
C VAL A 67 0.50 -11.37 -1.71
N ASP A 68 0.98 -11.85 -2.86
CA ASP A 68 0.16 -12.04 -4.06
C ASP A 68 -0.66 -13.35 -4.03
N ILE A 69 -1.53 -13.52 -5.03
CA ILE A 69 -2.40 -14.69 -5.17
C ILE A 69 -1.65 -16.02 -5.35
N ASN A 70 -0.38 -15.97 -5.77
CA ASN A 70 0.49 -17.13 -5.91
C ASN A 70 1.33 -17.41 -4.65
N ASN A 71 1.00 -16.74 -3.54
CA ASN A 71 1.70 -16.83 -2.27
C ASN A 71 3.16 -16.35 -2.39
N ALA A 72 3.44 -15.36 -3.24
CA ALA A 72 4.74 -14.69 -3.24
C ALA A 72 4.70 -13.44 -2.34
N LEU A 73 5.65 -13.35 -1.42
CA LEU A 73 5.85 -12.19 -0.55
C LEU A 73 6.76 -11.18 -1.26
N TYR A 74 6.34 -9.92 -1.28
CA TYR A 74 7.06 -8.78 -1.83
C TYR A 74 7.49 -7.86 -0.70
N CYS A 75 8.65 -7.24 -0.86
CA CYS A 75 9.20 -6.23 0.04
C CYS A 75 9.74 -5.06 -0.79
N SER A 76 9.22 -3.86 -0.51
CA SER A 76 9.75 -2.61 -1.02
C SER A 76 10.89 -2.12 -0.11
N MET A 77 12.13 -2.17 -0.60
CA MET A 77 13.31 -1.78 0.16
C MET A 77 13.70 -0.36 -0.20
N SER A 78 13.16 0.62 0.52
CA SER A 78 13.35 2.05 0.25
C SER A 78 14.82 2.46 0.20
N GLY A 79 15.62 1.99 1.17
CA GLY A 79 17.06 2.28 1.28
C GLY A 79 17.93 1.63 0.20
N HIS A 80 17.41 0.63 -0.50
CA HIS A 80 18.10 -0.05 -1.61
C HIS A 80 17.43 0.19 -2.96
N HIS A 81 16.46 1.11 -3.05
CA HIS A 81 15.88 1.55 -4.32
C HIS A 81 15.38 0.41 -5.22
N GLN A 82 14.78 -0.62 -4.61
CA GLN A 82 14.33 -1.81 -5.30
C GLN A 82 13.15 -2.47 -4.58
N VAL A 83 12.42 -3.29 -5.33
CA VAL A 83 11.44 -4.23 -4.78
C VAL A 83 11.96 -5.64 -5.03
N VAL A 84 11.90 -6.47 -3.99
CA VAL A 84 12.26 -7.90 -4.04
C VAL A 84 11.04 -8.76 -3.72
N LYS A 85 11.04 -10.00 -4.20
CA LYS A 85 10.03 -10.99 -3.84
C LYS A 85 10.64 -12.37 -3.58
N ARG A 86 9.88 -13.23 -2.91
CA ARG A 86 10.10 -14.69 -2.89
C ARG A 86 8.78 -15.45 -2.87
N SER A 87 8.75 -16.64 -3.43
CA SER A 87 7.65 -17.60 -3.25
C SER A 87 7.64 -18.07 -1.80
N LEU A 88 6.51 -18.05 -1.09
CA LEU A 88 6.37 -18.60 0.27
C LEU A 88 6.14 -20.12 0.27
N ASN A 89 5.98 -20.74 -0.90
CA ASN A 89 5.84 -22.19 -1.04
C ASN A 89 7.20 -22.93 -0.95
N ASP A 90 8.29 -22.20 -1.13
CA ASP A 90 9.65 -22.76 -1.07
C ASP A 90 10.21 -22.73 0.35
N ALA A 91 11.10 -23.66 0.71
CA ALA A 91 11.80 -23.59 2.00
C ALA A 91 12.87 -22.49 2.05
N VAL A 92 13.29 -21.97 0.89
CA VAL A 92 14.38 -20.99 0.76
C VAL A 92 13.90 -19.58 1.10
N THR A 93 14.61 -18.88 1.99
CA THR A 93 14.26 -17.51 2.44
C THR A 93 14.89 -16.39 1.60
N ALA A 94 15.71 -16.74 0.61
CA ALA A 94 16.33 -15.78 -0.30
C ALA A 94 15.29 -15.09 -1.19
N SER A 95 15.47 -13.79 -1.41
CA SER A 95 14.61 -12.97 -2.26
C SER A 95 15.29 -12.63 -3.59
N GLY A 96 14.50 -12.46 -4.64
CA GLY A 96 14.93 -12.03 -5.97
C GLY A 96 14.35 -10.66 -6.31
N ARG A 97 15.12 -9.84 -7.03
CA ARG A 97 14.70 -8.51 -7.47
C ARG A 97 13.61 -8.59 -8.53
N VAL A 98 12.62 -7.71 -8.43
CA VAL A 98 11.52 -7.58 -9.40
C VAL A 98 11.26 -6.17 -9.91
N ALA A 99 11.77 -5.14 -9.22
CA ALA A 99 11.74 -3.77 -9.71
C ALA A 99 12.91 -2.95 -9.12
N GLY A 100 13.33 -1.90 -9.83
CA GLY A 100 14.48 -1.08 -9.47
C GLY A 100 15.83 -1.72 -9.86
N THR A 101 16.90 -0.95 -9.82
CA THR A 101 18.27 -1.40 -10.17
C THR A 101 19.23 -1.42 -8.98
N SER A 102 18.76 -1.07 -7.78
CA SER A 102 19.58 -0.68 -6.62
C SER A 102 20.37 0.60 -6.76
N ILE A 103 20.16 1.33 -7.86
CA ILE A 103 20.67 2.68 -8.06
C ILE A 103 19.44 3.59 -8.15
N TYR A 104 19.51 4.75 -7.51
CA TYR A 104 18.44 5.73 -7.61
C TYR A 104 18.47 6.43 -8.96
N GLY A 105 17.29 6.68 -9.52
CA GLY A 105 17.16 7.49 -10.73
C GLY A 105 15.76 7.49 -11.31
N PRO A 106 15.52 8.32 -12.34
CA PRO A 106 14.19 8.53 -12.91
C PRO A 106 13.88 7.60 -14.09
N ALA A 107 14.79 6.73 -14.52
CA ALA A 107 14.57 5.84 -15.66
C ALA A 107 13.39 4.88 -15.41
N SER A 108 12.86 4.24 -16.46
CA SER A 108 11.72 3.32 -16.38
C SER A 108 11.98 2.10 -15.48
N ASN A 109 13.23 1.67 -15.35
CA ASN A 109 13.65 0.54 -14.53
C ASN A 109 14.30 0.95 -13.20
N GLU A 110 14.46 2.25 -12.94
CA GLU A 110 15.05 2.79 -11.72
C GLU A 110 13.95 3.26 -10.76
N LEU A 111 14.23 3.19 -9.46
CA LEU A 111 13.36 3.70 -8.39
C LEU A 111 14.18 4.62 -7.51
N PHE A 112 13.55 5.57 -6.84
CA PHE A 112 14.17 6.43 -5.85
C PHE A 112 13.33 6.47 -4.58
N TYR A 113 13.78 5.70 -3.59
CA TYR A 113 13.14 5.57 -2.28
C TYR A 113 11.69 5.03 -2.39
N PRO A 114 11.48 3.82 -2.95
CA PRO A 114 10.14 3.27 -3.12
C PRO A 114 9.43 3.08 -1.77
N GLY A 115 8.14 3.37 -1.76
CA GLY A 115 7.23 3.28 -0.61
C GLY A 115 6.33 2.06 -0.70
N GLY A 116 5.02 2.28 -0.61
CA GLY A 116 3.99 1.27 -0.73
C GLY A 116 3.98 0.56 -2.09
N ILE A 117 3.54 -0.69 -2.05
CA ILE A 117 3.42 -1.57 -3.20
C ILE A 117 2.06 -2.26 -3.21
N PHE A 118 1.60 -2.61 -4.40
CA PHE A 118 0.42 -3.45 -4.60
C PHE A 118 0.66 -4.37 -5.80
N VAL A 119 0.23 -5.62 -5.70
CA VAL A 119 0.30 -6.58 -6.81
C VAL A 119 -1.11 -7.00 -7.18
N ASP A 120 -1.50 -6.81 -8.44
CA ASP A 120 -2.84 -7.13 -8.90
C ASP A 120 -2.99 -8.63 -9.27
N VAL A 121 -4.20 -9.02 -9.71
CA VAL A 121 -4.50 -10.41 -10.10
C VAL A 121 -3.76 -10.88 -11.36
N ASN A 122 -3.25 -9.95 -12.18
CA ASN A 122 -2.39 -10.25 -13.32
C ASN A 122 -0.91 -10.39 -12.91
N LEU A 123 -0.61 -10.22 -11.62
CA LEU A 123 0.74 -10.15 -11.06
C LEU A 123 1.52 -8.90 -11.49
N ASP A 124 0.81 -7.84 -11.90
CA ASP A 124 1.43 -6.56 -12.19
C ASP A 124 1.72 -5.82 -10.88
N LEU A 125 2.93 -5.29 -10.75
CA LEU A 125 3.43 -4.62 -9.55
C LEU A 125 3.33 -3.10 -9.71
N TYR A 126 2.57 -2.48 -8.81
CA TYR A 126 2.50 -1.04 -8.64
C TYR A 126 3.40 -0.60 -7.50
N VAL A 127 4.23 0.41 -7.73
CA VAL A 127 5.19 0.94 -6.74
C VAL A 127 5.02 2.44 -6.63
N THR A 128 4.79 2.97 -5.42
CA THR A 128 4.91 4.41 -5.17
C THR A 128 6.39 4.78 -5.08
N ASP A 129 6.87 5.58 -6.03
CA ASP A 129 8.28 5.92 -6.17
C ASP A 129 8.50 7.34 -5.61
N CYS A 130 8.64 7.43 -4.29
CA CYS A 130 8.47 8.68 -3.53
C CYS A 130 9.34 9.83 -4.07
N ASN A 131 10.66 9.67 -4.16
CA ASN A 131 11.51 10.81 -4.55
C ASN A 131 11.51 11.09 -6.06
N ASN A 132 10.81 10.28 -6.86
CA ASN A 132 10.53 10.55 -8.26
C ASN A 132 9.11 11.11 -8.49
N ASP A 133 8.32 11.30 -7.44
CA ASP A 133 6.96 11.86 -7.46
C ASP A 133 6.01 11.15 -8.44
N ARG A 134 6.10 9.81 -8.47
CA ARG A 134 5.36 9.00 -9.43
C ARG A 134 4.86 7.67 -8.85
N VAL A 135 3.96 7.03 -9.59
CA VAL A 135 3.66 5.61 -9.45
C VAL A 135 4.15 4.89 -10.69
N GLN A 136 4.97 3.86 -10.49
CA GLN A 136 5.46 2.96 -11.54
C GLN A 136 4.65 1.67 -11.55
N LEU A 137 4.27 1.22 -12.74
CA LEU A 137 3.67 -0.10 -13.01
C LEU A 137 4.69 -0.98 -13.71
N PHE A 138 5.04 -2.12 -13.14
CA PHE A 138 5.86 -3.16 -13.75
C PHE A 138 4.95 -4.33 -14.11
N HIS A 139 4.81 -4.66 -15.39
CA HIS A 139 4.05 -5.84 -15.78
C HIS A 139 4.78 -7.11 -15.34
N SER A 140 4.02 -8.19 -15.14
CA SER A 140 4.60 -9.46 -14.66
C SER A 140 5.78 -9.93 -15.52
N GLY A 141 6.96 -10.03 -14.91
CA GLY A 141 8.21 -10.44 -15.56
C GLY A 141 9.00 -9.32 -16.25
N GLU A 142 8.45 -8.11 -16.35
CA GLU A 142 9.14 -6.94 -16.90
C GLU A 142 9.94 -6.20 -15.83
N LEU A 143 11.13 -5.70 -16.22
CA LEU A 143 11.97 -4.86 -15.35
C LEU A 143 11.90 -3.37 -15.68
N ASN A 144 11.29 -3.02 -16.82
CA ASN A 144 10.95 -1.64 -17.15
C ASN A 144 9.52 -1.39 -16.73
N GLY A 145 9.28 -0.31 -15.99
CA GLY A 145 7.94 0.10 -15.61
C GLY A 145 7.44 1.29 -16.41
N THR A 146 6.12 1.41 -16.45
CA THR A 146 5.40 2.54 -17.03
C THR A 146 4.92 3.48 -15.92
N THR A 147 5.13 4.80 -16.09
CA THR A 147 4.59 5.80 -15.16
C THR A 147 3.07 5.91 -15.32
N VAL A 148 2.29 5.47 -14.33
CA VAL A 148 0.81 5.47 -14.36
C VAL A 148 0.17 6.62 -13.57
N ALA A 149 0.93 7.29 -12.70
CA ALA A 149 0.50 8.50 -12.00
C ALA A 149 1.68 9.42 -11.72
N GLY A 150 1.42 10.73 -11.65
CA GLY A 150 2.42 11.78 -11.50
C GLY A 150 2.65 12.58 -12.78
N SER A 151 3.39 13.69 -12.65
CA SER A 151 3.62 14.67 -13.72
C SER A 151 4.38 14.10 -14.93
N LYS A 152 5.08 12.98 -14.74
CA LYS A 152 5.83 12.25 -15.78
C LYS A 152 5.04 11.10 -16.43
N SER A 153 3.75 10.95 -16.14
CA SER A 153 2.89 9.98 -16.83
C SER A 153 2.62 10.42 -18.27
N LEU A 154 2.22 9.47 -19.15
CA LEU A 154 1.95 9.75 -20.56
C LEU A 154 0.84 10.79 -20.75
N ASN A 155 -0.19 10.75 -19.89
CA ASN A 155 -1.32 11.69 -19.86
C ASN A 155 -1.48 12.25 -18.44
N PRO A 156 -0.69 13.25 -18.04
CA PRO A 156 -0.66 13.72 -16.66
C PRO A 156 -1.97 14.41 -16.28
N THR A 157 -2.65 13.84 -15.28
CA THR A 157 -3.88 14.41 -14.69
C THR A 157 -3.68 14.85 -13.25
N ILE A 158 -2.50 14.58 -12.68
CA ILE A 158 -2.15 14.91 -11.29
C ILE A 158 -0.64 15.06 -11.14
N SER A 159 -0.22 15.98 -10.26
CA SER A 159 1.15 16.01 -9.72
C SER A 159 1.13 15.38 -8.34
N LEU A 160 2.12 14.54 -8.05
CA LEU A 160 2.32 13.93 -6.73
C LEU A 160 3.49 14.62 -6.01
N ASP A 161 3.61 14.41 -4.71
CA ASP A 161 4.80 14.75 -3.92
C ASP A 161 5.05 13.64 -2.89
N CYS A 162 6.07 12.81 -3.16
CA CYS A 162 6.44 11.65 -2.38
C CYS A 162 5.27 10.70 -2.04
N PRO A 163 4.60 10.07 -3.03
CA PRO A 163 3.54 9.11 -2.74
C PRO A 163 4.07 7.95 -1.87
N SER A 164 3.30 7.54 -0.86
CA SER A 164 3.74 6.60 0.19
C SER A 164 2.97 5.29 0.24
N GLY A 165 1.71 5.27 -0.23
CA GLY A 165 0.82 4.12 -0.16
C GLY A 165 -0.06 4.01 -1.39
N ILE A 166 -0.44 2.79 -1.75
CA ILE A 166 -1.17 2.48 -2.98
C ILE A 166 -2.04 1.23 -2.79
N ILE A 167 -3.23 1.24 -3.37
CA ILE A 167 -4.12 0.08 -3.44
C ILE A 167 -5.03 0.20 -4.66
N LEU A 168 -5.45 -0.94 -5.22
CA LEU A 168 -6.48 -1.00 -6.24
C LEU A 168 -7.77 -1.55 -5.64
N ASP A 169 -8.92 -1.06 -6.11
CA ASP A 169 -10.20 -1.74 -5.88
C ASP A 169 -10.46 -2.85 -6.92
N ALA A 170 -11.60 -3.54 -6.77
CA ALA A 170 -12.01 -4.61 -7.68
C ALA A 170 -12.26 -4.15 -9.12
N ASP A 171 -12.57 -2.87 -9.33
CA ASP A 171 -12.78 -2.25 -10.64
C ASP A 171 -11.48 -1.66 -11.21
N LYS A 172 -10.33 -1.93 -10.55
CA LYS A 172 -8.98 -1.45 -10.88
C LYS A 172 -8.79 0.06 -10.76
N TYR A 173 -9.63 0.76 -10.00
CA TYR A 173 -9.33 2.14 -9.65
C TYR A 173 -8.19 2.18 -8.64
N LEU A 174 -7.23 3.07 -8.91
CA LEU A 174 -6.05 3.29 -8.10
C LEU A 174 -6.31 4.34 -7.02
N PHE A 175 -5.98 4.01 -5.78
CA PHE A 175 -6.01 4.94 -4.64
C PHE A 175 -4.59 5.14 -4.15
N ILE A 176 -4.15 6.39 -4.04
CA ILE A 176 -2.77 6.75 -3.70
C ILE A 176 -2.79 7.68 -2.50
N VAL A 177 -1.89 7.40 -1.55
CA VAL A 177 -1.52 8.31 -0.48
C VAL A 177 -0.47 9.28 -1.02
N ASP A 178 -0.85 10.53 -1.23
CA ASP A 178 0.03 11.61 -1.70
C ASP A 178 0.60 12.35 -0.48
N LEU A 179 1.63 11.75 0.13
CA LEU A 179 2.13 12.00 1.49
C LEU A 179 2.37 13.49 1.76
N ARG A 180 3.22 14.14 0.96
CA ARG A 180 3.66 15.51 1.26
C ARG A 180 2.64 16.56 0.81
N ASN A 181 1.74 16.19 -0.11
CA ASN A 181 0.53 16.95 -0.40
C ASN A 181 -0.60 16.74 0.63
N ASN A 182 -0.41 15.85 1.63
CA ASN A 182 -1.34 15.61 2.73
C ASN A 182 -2.75 15.22 2.28
N ARG A 183 -2.85 14.36 1.26
CA ARG A 183 -4.14 13.99 0.68
C ARG A 183 -4.18 12.53 0.23
N ILE A 184 -5.39 12.01 0.09
CA ILE A 184 -5.65 10.76 -0.63
C ILE A 184 -6.28 11.11 -1.97
N ILE A 185 -5.75 10.52 -3.04
CA ILE A 185 -6.31 10.67 -4.40
C ILE A 185 -6.80 9.33 -4.91
N GLY A 186 -7.78 9.37 -5.81
CA GLY A 186 -8.30 8.20 -6.51
C GLY A 186 -8.38 8.46 -8.01
N SER A 187 -8.06 7.45 -8.82
CA SER A 187 -8.29 7.50 -10.26
C SER A 187 -9.78 7.49 -10.58
N GLY A 188 -10.16 8.07 -11.71
CA GLY A 188 -11.51 8.04 -12.24
C GLY A 188 -11.49 8.20 -13.76
N LEU A 189 -12.68 8.20 -14.38
CA LEU A 189 -12.85 8.29 -15.84
C LEU A 189 -12.14 9.52 -16.47
N ASN A 190 -12.04 10.62 -15.71
CA ASN A 190 -11.45 11.88 -16.16
C ASN A 190 -10.06 12.13 -15.55
N GLY A 191 -9.37 11.08 -15.10
CA GLY A 191 -8.10 11.18 -14.39
C GLY A 191 -8.25 11.12 -12.87
N PHE A 192 -7.18 11.48 -12.17
CA PHE A 192 -7.15 11.46 -10.71
C PHE A 192 -7.92 12.64 -10.10
N ARG A 193 -8.57 12.39 -8.96
CA ARG A 193 -9.20 13.42 -8.13
C ARG A 193 -8.81 13.25 -6.68
N CYS A 194 -8.83 14.34 -5.93
CA CYS A 194 -8.68 14.29 -4.48
C CYS A 194 -9.96 13.73 -3.82
N LEU A 195 -9.77 12.80 -2.88
CA LEU A 195 -10.84 12.18 -2.12
C LEU A 195 -10.90 12.70 -0.68
N VAL A 196 -9.75 12.88 -0.04
CA VAL A 196 -9.59 13.30 1.36
C VAL A 196 -8.39 14.23 1.48
N GLY A 197 -8.43 15.23 2.36
CA GLY A 197 -7.30 16.15 2.58
C GLY A 197 -7.18 17.24 1.51
N CYS A 198 -8.23 17.48 0.72
CA CYS A 198 -8.18 18.36 -0.45
C CYS A 198 -7.99 19.85 -0.13
N TYR A 199 -8.16 20.22 1.14
CA TYR A 199 -7.97 21.58 1.65
C TYR A 199 -6.62 21.76 2.34
N GLY A 200 -5.69 20.82 2.12
CA GLY A 200 -4.33 20.87 2.62
C GLY A 200 -4.16 20.25 4.01
N LYS A 201 -2.96 20.49 4.56
CA LYS A 201 -2.50 19.96 5.84
C LYS A 201 -3.34 20.49 7.01
N GLY A 202 -3.67 19.61 7.95
CA GLY A 202 -4.23 19.99 9.24
C GLY A 202 -4.71 18.80 10.06
N SER A 203 -5.48 19.07 11.12
CA SER A 203 -5.94 18.06 12.09
C SER A 203 -7.47 17.96 12.18
N GLN A 204 -8.22 18.70 11.35
CA GLN A 204 -9.67 18.56 11.24
C GLN A 204 -10.06 17.20 10.63
N SER A 205 -11.33 16.83 10.70
CA SER A 205 -11.86 15.53 10.22
C SER A 205 -11.75 15.33 8.70
N ASN A 206 -11.60 16.41 7.93
CA ASN A 206 -11.40 16.39 6.48
C ASN A 206 -9.96 16.72 6.05
N GLN A 207 -9.05 16.85 7.02
CA GLN A 207 -7.63 17.17 6.82
C GLN A 207 -6.76 16.00 7.24
N LEU A 208 -5.54 15.97 6.69
CA LEU A 208 -4.50 15.00 7.01
C LEU A 208 -3.18 15.73 7.26
N TYR A 209 -2.23 15.06 7.89
CA TYR A 209 -0.85 15.51 8.03
C TYR A 209 0.11 14.34 7.83
N GLN A 210 0.79 14.34 6.68
CA GLN A 210 1.68 13.27 6.22
C GLN A 210 1.05 11.87 6.39
N PRO A 211 -0.08 11.58 5.73
CA PRO A 211 -0.68 10.25 5.78
C PRO A 211 0.27 9.22 5.19
N SER A 212 0.42 8.06 5.83
CA SER A 212 1.44 7.06 5.45
C SER A 212 0.88 5.85 4.71
N SER A 213 -0.36 5.45 4.99
CA SER A 213 -0.99 4.29 4.36
C SER A 213 -2.51 4.45 4.32
N LEU A 214 -3.15 3.65 3.45
CA LEU A 214 -4.60 3.53 3.37
C LEU A 214 -5.00 2.07 3.15
N ASN A 215 -6.20 1.70 3.61
CA ASN A 215 -6.82 0.41 3.31
C ASN A 215 -8.35 0.51 3.30
N PHE A 216 -9.04 -0.53 2.84
CA PHE A 216 -10.50 -0.58 2.81
C PHE A 216 -11.02 -1.74 3.66
N ASP A 217 -12.17 -1.54 4.32
CA ASP A 217 -12.93 -2.66 4.88
C ASP A 217 -13.84 -3.32 3.83
N HIS A 218 -14.45 -4.45 4.19
CA HIS A 218 -15.40 -5.17 3.34
C HIS A 218 -16.66 -4.37 2.98
N SER A 219 -16.96 -3.29 3.70
CA SER A 219 -18.07 -2.38 3.37
C SER A 219 -17.64 -1.26 2.41
N GLY A 220 -16.35 -1.20 2.06
CA GLY A 220 -15.75 -0.17 1.22
C GLY A 220 -15.36 1.10 2.00
N ASN A 221 -15.43 1.12 3.33
CA ASN A 221 -14.98 2.27 4.11
C ASN A 221 -13.45 2.33 4.08
N MET A 222 -12.91 3.54 3.92
CA MET A 222 -11.47 3.77 3.84
C MET A 222 -10.90 4.08 5.22
N PHE A 223 -9.79 3.44 5.57
CA PHE A 223 -9.00 3.72 6.75
C PHE A 223 -7.69 4.36 6.32
N VAL A 224 -7.32 5.49 6.92
CA VAL A 224 -6.10 6.24 6.60
C VAL A 224 -5.27 6.38 7.86
N THR A 225 -3.99 6.01 7.77
CA THR A 225 -3.00 6.26 8.83
C THR A 225 -2.51 7.69 8.70
N ASP A 226 -3.01 8.58 9.56
CA ASP A 226 -2.69 10.01 9.57
C ASP A 226 -1.49 10.26 10.51
N GLN A 227 -0.31 9.89 10.01
CA GLN A 227 0.89 9.62 10.80
C GLN A 227 1.26 10.74 11.77
N ASN A 228 1.35 11.99 11.30
CA ASN A 228 1.80 13.10 12.14
C ASN A 228 0.69 13.71 13.00
N ASN A 229 -0.55 13.30 12.79
CA ASN A 229 -1.65 13.55 13.72
C ASN A 229 -1.82 12.41 14.73
N HIS A 230 -1.00 11.35 14.67
CA HIS A 230 -1.01 10.21 15.57
C HIS A 230 -2.38 9.51 15.68
N ARG A 231 -3.09 9.40 14.55
CA ARG A 231 -4.44 8.81 14.51
C ARG A 231 -4.66 7.95 13.27
N ILE A 232 -5.69 7.12 13.34
CA ILE A 232 -6.30 6.47 12.18
C ILE A 232 -7.66 7.11 11.94
N GLN A 233 -7.97 7.50 10.72
CA GLN A 233 -9.27 8.04 10.34
C GLN A 233 -10.04 7.05 9.47
N LYS A 234 -11.32 6.84 9.79
CA LYS A 234 -12.27 6.05 9.00
C LYS A 234 -13.18 6.99 8.19
N PHE A 235 -13.19 6.84 6.87
CA PHE A 235 -14.06 7.55 5.95
C PHE A 235 -15.11 6.59 5.39
N LEU A 236 -16.38 6.92 5.60
CA LEU A 236 -17.47 6.06 5.18
C LEU A 236 -17.68 6.15 3.66
N LEU A 237 -17.86 4.99 3.02
CA LEU A 237 -18.32 4.96 1.65
C LEU A 237 -19.77 5.43 1.60
N MET A 238 -19.99 6.67 1.16
CA MET A 238 -21.35 7.14 0.90
C MET A 238 -21.87 6.47 -0.36
N LYS A 239 -22.62 5.38 -0.20
CA LYS A 239 -23.49 4.87 -1.28
C LYS A 239 -24.55 5.93 -1.50
N ASN A 240 -24.54 6.58 -2.66
CA ASN A 240 -25.64 7.46 -3.04
C ASN A 240 -26.93 6.62 -3.04
N SER A 241 -27.79 6.82 -2.05
CA SER A 241 -29.13 6.22 -1.97
C SER A 241 -30.12 6.80 -3.00
N PHE A 242 -29.63 7.40 -4.08
CA PHE A 242 -30.46 7.95 -5.15
C PHE A 242 -30.58 6.93 -6.28
N GLY A 243 -31.71 6.20 -6.32
CA GLY A 243 -32.18 5.59 -7.55
C GLY A 243 -32.69 4.14 -7.52
N LYS A 244 -33.42 3.69 -6.50
CA LYS A 244 -34.52 2.74 -6.79
C LYS A 244 -35.64 3.53 -7.48
N LEU A 245 -35.47 3.84 -8.76
CA LEU A 245 -36.62 4.10 -9.61
C LEU A 245 -37.32 2.76 -9.79
N LYS A 246 -38.38 2.56 -8.98
CA LYS A 246 -39.45 1.65 -9.34
C LYS A 246 -39.79 1.95 -10.80
N LYS A 247 -39.70 0.97 -11.69
CA LYS A 247 -40.50 0.99 -12.92
C LYS A 247 -41.97 0.91 -12.48
N SER A 248 -42.56 2.04 -12.11
CA SER A 248 -44.00 2.22 -12.20
C SER A 248 -44.33 2.38 -13.68
N GLY A 249 -45.23 1.53 -14.18
CA GLY A 249 -45.55 1.42 -15.59
C GLY A 249 -46.33 2.59 -16.19
N MET A 250 -46.90 2.25 -17.36
CA MET A 250 -47.63 3.05 -18.36
C MET A 250 -46.69 3.57 -19.48
N LYS A 251 -46.87 3.22 -20.75
CA LYS A 251 -48.00 2.63 -21.50
C LYS A 251 -47.63 1.36 -22.23
#